data_AF-A0A8X6T9V0-F1
#
_entry.id   AF-A0A8X6T9V0-F1
#
_cell.length_a   1.000
_cell.length_b   1.000
_cell.length_c   1.000
_cell.angle_alpha   90.00
_cell.angle_beta   90.00
_cell.angle_gamma   90.00
#
_symmetry.space_group_name_H-M   'P 1'
#
loop_
_entity.id
_entity.type
_entity.pdbx_description
1 polymer ?
#
loop_
_entity_poly.entity_id
_entity_poly.type
_entity_poly.pdbx_seq_one_letter_code
_entity_poly.pdbx_strand_id
1 'polypeptide(L)'
;MMRITQNYNLILQEINRIAPNTEAVLAPDFIKLLPNCSNNHRVIPSYLREDEIDFYVTNPPSKKHIKIILKGLPTSTDVDKIKTDFESKGFQIEKVAQLRQFKIKKTTTHFYS
;
A
#
# COMPACT_ATOMS: atom_id res chain seq x y z
N MET A 1 1.44 11.36 3.60
CA MET A 1 2.84 11.63 3.23
C MET A 1 2.85 12.83 2.30
N MET A 2 3.67 13.82 2.59
CA MET A 2 3.78 15.08 1.86
C MET A 2 5.11 15.11 1.11
N ARG A 3 5.15 15.61 -0.12
CA ARG A 3 6.39 15.76 -0.89
C ARG A 3 7.28 16.83 -0.27
N ILE A 4 8.60 16.61 -0.27
CA ILE A 4 9.55 17.64 0.17
C ILE A 4 9.61 18.75 -0.88
N THR A 5 9.32 19.97 -0.46
CA THR A 5 9.44 21.21 -1.27
C THR A 5 10.45 22.15 -0.63
N GLN A 6 10.88 23.21 -1.31
CA GLN A 6 11.83 24.19 -0.73
C GLN A 6 11.33 24.82 0.58
N ASN A 7 10.00 24.96 0.74
CA ASN A 7 9.37 25.61 1.88
C ASN A 7 8.74 24.62 2.89
N TYR A 8 9.15 23.35 2.87
CA TYR A 8 8.52 22.32 3.71
C TYR A 8 8.55 22.66 5.22
N ASN A 9 9.56 23.39 5.69
CA ASN A 9 9.66 23.80 7.09
C ASN A 9 8.52 24.75 7.51
N LEU A 10 8.11 25.67 6.65
CA LEU A 10 6.99 26.58 6.92
C LEU A 10 5.66 25.80 6.93
N ILE A 11 5.51 24.88 5.96
CA ILE A 11 4.34 24.01 5.87
C ILE A 11 4.21 23.14 7.15
N LEU A 12 5.32 22.61 7.67
CA LEU A 12 5.31 21.84 8.93
C LEU A 12 4.90 22.68 10.14
N GLN A 13 5.29 23.97 10.18
CA GLN A 13 4.86 24.86 11.25
C GLN A 13 3.36 25.13 11.21
N GLU A 14 2.79 25.37 10.03
CA GLU A 14 1.33 25.54 9.89
C GLU A 14 0.57 24.26 10.19
N ILE A 15 1.06 23.10 9.72
CA ILE A 15 0.48 21.80 10.07
C ILE A 15 0.48 21.59 11.59
N ASN A 16 1.53 21.97 12.30
CA ASN A 16 1.58 21.83 13.75
C ASN A 16 0.62 22.79 14.47
N ARG A 17 0.28 23.94 13.88
CA ARG A 17 -0.76 24.86 14.39
C ARG A 17 -2.17 24.31 14.18
N ILE A 18 -2.43 23.74 13.00
CA ILE A 18 -3.75 23.23 12.62
C ILE A 18 -4.03 21.87 13.29
N ALA A 19 -3.03 21.01 13.34
CA ALA A 19 -3.12 19.63 13.82
C ALA A 19 -2.01 19.37 14.87
N PRO A 20 -2.20 19.86 16.11
CA PRO A 20 -1.21 19.69 17.16
C PRO A 20 -0.98 18.20 17.47
N ASN A 21 0.23 17.88 17.94
CA ASN A 21 0.68 16.51 18.23
C ASN A 21 0.73 15.59 16.99
N THR A 22 1.01 16.16 15.81
CA THR A 22 1.32 15.38 14.61
C THR A 22 2.82 15.16 14.53
N GLU A 23 3.26 13.91 14.52
CA GLU A 23 4.68 13.59 14.36
C GLU A 23 5.07 13.69 12.88
N ALA A 24 6.20 14.33 12.60
CA ALA A 24 6.77 14.46 11.26
C ALA A 24 8.08 13.67 11.16
N VAL A 25 8.11 12.66 10.30
CA VAL A 25 9.30 11.81 10.06
C VAL A 25 9.80 12.05 8.65
N LEU A 26 11.04 12.52 8.53
CA LEU A 26 11.71 12.73 7.25
C LEU A 26 12.02 11.37 6.57
N ALA A 27 11.72 11.29 5.28
CA ALA A 27 12.12 10.22 4.36
C ALA A 27 12.79 10.87 3.13
N PRO A 28 13.45 10.11 2.24
CA PRO A 28 14.29 10.67 1.16
C PRO A 28 13.59 11.73 0.29
N ASP A 29 12.36 11.45 -0.16
CA ASP A 29 11.58 12.33 -1.04
C ASP A 29 10.31 12.90 -0.39
N PHE A 30 10.00 12.46 0.82
CA PHE A 30 8.72 12.71 1.47
C PHE A 30 8.87 12.95 2.97
N ILE A 31 7.92 13.67 3.54
CA ILE A 31 7.71 13.74 4.98
C ILE A 31 6.49 12.90 5.33
N LYS A 32 6.68 11.95 6.25
CA LYS A 32 5.58 11.17 6.82
C LYS A 32 4.99 11.97 7.97
N LEU A 33 3.74 12.37 7.80
CA LEU A 33 2.93 12.95 8.85
C LEU A 33 2.14 11.82 9.52
N LEU A 34 2.33 11.65 10.82
CA LEU A 34 1.68 10.67 11.67
C LEU A 34 0.76 11.42 12.64
N PRO A 35 -0.54 11.57 12.28
CA PRO A 35 -1.49 12.25 13.13
C PRO A 35 -1.87 11.36 14.31
N ASN A 36 -1.93 11.92 15.53
CA ASN A 36 -2.33 11.19 16.73
C ASN A 36 -3.83 10.82 16.74
N CYS A 37 -4.69 11.64 16.12
CA CYS A 37 -6.13 11.43 16.12
C CYS A 37 -6.74 11.36 14.71
N SER A 38 -7.92 10.73 14.63
CA SER A 38 -8.69 10.59 13.38
C SER A 38 -9.13 11.93 12.79
N ASN A 39 -9.34 12.95 13.63
CA ASN A 39 -9.68 14.30 13.19
C ASN A 39 -8.50 14.93 12.44
N ASN A 40 -7.29 14.90 13.02
CA ASN A 40 -6.09 15.42 12.37
C ASN A 40 -5.80 14.70 11.05
N HIS A 41 -6.08 13.39 10.98
CA HIS A 41 -5.96 12.62 9.73
C HIS A 41 -6.91 13.12 8.61
N ARG A 42 -7.99 13.83 8.93
CA ARG A 42 -8.90 14.45 7.93
C ARG A 42 -8.53 15.90 7.63
N VAL A 43 -8.14 16.65 8.66
CA VAL A 43 -7.82 18.08 8.54
C VAL A 43 -6.55 18.29 7.71
N ILE A 44 -5.49 17.50 7.95
CA ILE A 44 -4.20 17.66 7.25
C ILE A 44 -4.34 17.50 5.73
N PRO A 45 -4.97 16.43 5.19
CA PRO A 45 -5.22 16.33 3.74
C PRO A 45 -6.10 17.44 3.15
N SER A 46 -6.95 18.06 3.97
CA SER A 46 -7.82 19.15 3.51
C SER A 46 -7.00 20.43 3.32
N TYR A 47 -6.19 20.78 4.33
CA TYR A 47 -5.23 21.88 4.25
C TYR A 47 -4.23 21.72 3.09
N LEU A 48 -3.60 20.55 2.97
CA LEU A 48 -2.64 20.30 1.89
C LEU A 48 -3.27 20.39 0.49
N ARG A 49 -4.58 20.14 0.37
CA ARG A 49 -5.31 20.28 -0.90
C ARG A 49 -5.64 21.74 -1.21
N GLU A 50 -5.95 22.54 -0.20
CA GLU A 50 -6.21 23.98 -0.34
C GLU A 50 -4.95 24.73 -0.79
N ASP A 51 -3.78 24.36 -0.24
CA ASP A 51 -2.48 24.96 -0.60
C ASP A 51 -1.84 24.33 -1.86
N GLU A 52 -2.56 23.49 -2.60
CA GLU A 52 -2.09 22.81 -3.82
C GLU A 52 -0.76 22.02 -3.64
N ILE A 53 -0.54 21.47 -2.44
CA ILE A 53 0.67 20.72 -2.11
C ILE A 53 0.52 19.26 -2.56
N ASP A 54 1.54 18.70 -3.22
CA ASP A 54 1.58 17.28 -3.56
C ASP A 54 1.62 16.40 -2.30
N PHE A 55 0.58 15.60 -2.10
CA PHE A 55 0.52 14.61 -1.02
C PHE A 55 -0.22 13.33 -1.42
N TYR A 56 0.03 12.25 -0.67
CA TYR A 56 -0.79 11.04 -0.74
C TYR A 56 -1.08 10.50 0.65
N VAL A 57 -2.28 9.93 0.80
CA VAL A 57 -2.74 9.32 2.05
C VAL A 57 -2.47 7.82 1.98
N THR A 58 -1.77 7.30 2.97
CA THR A 58 -1.57 5.85 3.09
C THR A 58 -2.72 5.25 3.88
N ASN A 59 -3.36 4.23 3.31
CA ASN A 59 -4.36 3.47 4.03
C ASN A 59 -3.75 2.77 5.26
N PRO A 60 -4.49 2.72 6.39
CA PRO A 60 -4.04 1.99 7.56
C PRO A 60 -3.82 0.51 7.21
N PRO A 61 -2.90 -0.19 7.90
CA PRO A 61 -2.63 -1.61 7.64
C PRO A 61 -3.88 -2.48 7.68
N SER A 62 -4.86 -2.15 8.53
CA SER A 62 -6.15 -2.84 8.63
C SER A 62 -7.00 -2.80 7.36
N LYS A 63 -6.77 -1.84 6.47
CA LYS A 63 -7.46 -1.71 5.18
C LYS A 63 -6.64 -2.25 4.01
N LYS A 64 -5.44 -2.79 4.25
CA LYS A 64 -4.63 -3.37 3.18
C LYS A 64 -5.08 -4.80 2.91
N HIS A 65 -5.37 -5.11 1.65
CA HIS A 65 -5.60 -6.48 1.21
C HIS A 65 -4.34 -7.32 1.48
N ILE A 66 -4.53 -8.49 2.09
CA ILE A 66 -3.46 -9.44 2.35
C ILE A 66 -3.37 -10.40 1.17
N LYS A 67 -2.21 -10.46 0.52
CA LYS A 67 -1.94 -11.40 -0.57
C LYS A 67 -1.22 -12.63 -0.03
N ILE A 68 -1.83 -13.80 -0.18
CA ILE A 68 -1.27 -15.08 0.23
C ILE A 68 -0.92 -15.90 -1.03
N ILE A 69 0.23 -16.58 -1.01
CA ILE A 69 0.65 -17.49 -2.09
C ILE A 69 0.69 -18.91 -1.52
N LEU A 70 -0.23 -19.76 -1.95
CA LEU A 70 -0.24 -21.18 -1.62
C LEU A 70 0.62 -21.93 -2.65
N LYS A 71 1.64 -22.65 -2.17
CA LYS A 71 2.56 -23.46 -3.00
C LYS A 71 2.34 -24.94 -2.71
N GLY A 72 2.71 -25.81 -3.65
CA GLY A 72 2.62 -27.27 -3.48
C GLY A 72 1.24 -27.86 -3.73
N LEU A 73 0.29 -27.06 -4.26
CA LEU A 73 -1.02 -27.55 -4.66
C LEU A 73 -0.98 -28.13 -6.08
N PRO A 74 -1.64 -29.28 -6.35
CA PRO A 74 -1.83 -29.80 -7.70
C PRO A 74 -2.53 -28.80 -8.63
N THR A 75 -2.27 -28.92 -9.94
CA THR A 75 -2.92 -28.08 -10.96
C THR A 75 -4.41 -28.40 -11.12
N SER A 76 -4.83 -29.61 -10.73
CA SER A 76 -6.23 -30.05 -10.71
C SER A 76 -7.03 -29.54 -9.51
N THR A 77 -6.39 -28.88 -8.55
CA THR A 77 -7.08 -28.41 -7.34
C THR A 77 -8.11 -27.36 -7.69
N ASP A 78 -9.33 -27.59 -7.21
CA ASP A 78 -10.46 -26.69 -7.39
C ASP A 78 -10.27 -25.41 -6.56
N VAL A 79 -10.30 -24.28 -7.26
CA VAL A 79 -10.06 -22.95 -6.68
C VAL A 79 -11.27 -22.49 -5.87
N ASP A 80 -12.47 -22.92 -6.24
CA ASP A 80 -13.72 -22.52 -5.56
C ASP A 80 -13.86 -23.21 -4.20
N LYS A 81 -13.37 -24.45 -4.07
CA LYS A 81 -13.28 -25.14 -2.77
C LYS A 81 -12.35 -24.40 -1.81
N ILE A 82 -11.16 -24.02 -2.28
CA ILE A 82 -10.23 -23.23 -1.46
C ILE A 82 -10.88 -21.92 -1.04
N LYS A 83 -11.56 -21.22 -1.96
CA LYS A 83 -12.26 -19.98 -1.66
C LYS A 83 -13.30 -20.18 -0.55
N THR A 84 -14.16 -21.19 -0.69
CA THR A 84 -15.21 -21.50 0.29
C THR A 84 -14.62 -21.85 1.66
N ASP A 85 -13.52 -22.60 1.71
CA ASP A 85 -12.83 -22.95 2.96
C ASP A 85 -12.27 -21.71 3.69
N PHE A 86 -11.80 -20.71 2.97
CA PHE A 86 -11.35 -19.45 3.57
C PHE A 86 -12.52 -18.57 4.00
N GLU A 87 -13.60 -18.50 3.22
CA GLU A 87 -14.81 -17.76 3.57
C GLU A 87 -15.49 -18.33 4.82
N SER A 88 -15.57 -19.66 4.94
CA SER A 88 -16.09 -20.33 6.15
C SER A 88 -15.26 -20.06 7.41
N LYS A 89 -13.98 -19.71 7.27
CA LYS A 89 -13.10 -19.28 8.37
C LYS A 89 -13.21 -17.79 8.69
N GLY A 90 -14.10 -17.05 8.02
CA GLY A 90 -14.36 -15.63 8.25
C GLY A 90 -13.48 -14.68 7.45
N PHE A 91 -12.74 -15.16 6.44
CA PHE A 91 -11.96 -14.29 5.56
C PHE A 91 -12.81 -13.80 4.39
N GLN A 92 -12.77 -12.49 4.11
CA GLN A 92 -13.34 -11.93 2.89
C GLN A 92 -12.32 -12.02 1.76
N ILE A 93 -12.63 -12.80 0.72
CA ILE A 93 -11.75 -12.98 -0.43
C ILE A 93 -12.14 -12.00 -1.54
N GLU A 94 -11.20 -11.14 -1.93
CA GLU A 94 -11.37 -10.23 -3.06
C GLU A 94 -11.10 -10.92 -4.40
N LYS A 95 -9.99 -11.69 -4.50
CA LYS A 95 -9.58 -12.35 -5.74
C LYS A 95 -8.78 -13.61 -5.47
N VAL A 96 -9.07 -14.66 -6.24
CA VAL A 96 -8.26 -15.88 -6.29
C VAL A 96 -7.76 -16.09 -7.71
N ALA A 97 -6.50 -16.47 -7.85
CA ALA A 97 -5.91 -16.81 -9.14
C ALA A 97 -4.96 -17.99 -8.98
N GLN A 98 -5.17 -19.04 -9.77
CA GLN A 98 -4.26 -20.17 -9.84
C GLN A 98 -3.16 -19.88 -10.86
N LEU A 99 -1.91 -19.89 -10.41
CA LEU A 99 -0.76 -19.68 -11.29
C LEU A 99 -0.48 -20.97 -12.08
N ARG A 100 -0.92 -21.03 -13.35
CA ARG A 100 -0.82 -22.22 -14.21
C ARG A 100 0.40 -22.26 -15.13
N GLN A 101 1.10 -21.14 -15.33
CA GLN A 101 2.25 -21.07 -16.23
C GLN A 101 3.37 -20.20 -15.65
N PHE A 102 4.47 -20.83 -15.24
CA PHE A 102 5.76 -20.15 -15.27
C PHE A 102 6.26 -20.25 -16.72
N LYS A 103 6.43 -19.12 -17.41
CA LYS A 103 7.22 -19.11 -18.65
C LYS A 103 8.66 -19.49 -18.26
N ILE A 104 9.01 -20.75 -18.41
CA ILE A 104 10.40 -21.18 -18.41
C ILE A 104 11.00 -20.56 -19.68
N LYS A 105 11.84 -19.53 -19.53
CA LYS A 105 12.65 -19.03 -20.65
C LYS A 105 13.53 -20.20 -21.09
N LYS A 106 13.20 -20.85 -22.21
CA LYS A 106 14.12 -21.82 -22.83
C LYS A 106 15.34 -21.03 -23.31
N THR A 107 16.49 -21.24 -22.68
CA THR A 107 17.77 -20.78 -23.21
C THR A 107 17.95 -21.42 -24.58
N THR A 108 17.96 -20.62 -25.64
CA THR A 108 18.23 -21.12 -26.98
C THR A 108 19.73 -21.41 -27.04
N THR A 109 20.10 -22.68 -26.89
CA THR A 109 21.48 -23.12 -27.10
C THR A 109 21.78 -23.02 -28.59
N HIS A 110 22.50 -21.97 -28.99
CA HIS A 110 23.04 -21.88 -30.35
C HIS A 110 24.30 -22.75 -30.42
N PHE A 111 24.19 -23.92 -31.04
CA PHE A 111 25.36 -24.68 -31.47
C PHE A 111 25.85 -24.06 -32.79
N TYR A 112 27.02 -23.43 -32.76
CA TYR A 112 27.75 -23.08 -33.97
C TYR A 112 28.49 -24.33 -34.44
N SER A 113 28.17 -24.78 -35.65
CA SER A 113 28.90 -25.80 -36.43
C SER A 113 30.08 -25.19 -37.17
#